data_AF-A0A4S2RHD8-F1
#
_entry.id   AF-A0A4S2RHD8-F1
#
_cell.length_a   1.000
_cell.length_b   1.000
_cell.length_c   1.000
_cell.angle_alpha   90.00
_cell.angle_beta   90.00
_cell.angle_gamma   90.00
#
_symmetry.space_group_name_H-M   'P 1'
#
loop_
_entity.id
_entity.type
_entity.pdbx_description
1 polymer ?
#
loop_
_entity_poly.entity_id
_entity_poly.type
_entity_poly.pdbx_seq_one_letter_code
_entity_poly.pdbx_strand_id
1 'polypeptide(L)'
;MTTTDTRTAALTALQNGRPIADIAAKTGLSTGQIAALAEAAGATSEHARTALRDLIEALAWGEQHDTKKARNLAARARRALTDLVQLRHEETAIAQAREEVAALKKQLADAEAKLRTVRTGGRTTAPATAAAGDGARTREERRAIREWARAQGHQVADRGLLPSHLITAYRNRA
;
A
#
# COMPACT_ATOMS: atom_id res chain seq x y z
N MET A 1 20.30 37.32 1.45
CA MET A 1 20.85 36.14 2.17
C MET A 1 21.69 35.35 1.20
N THR A 2 22.91 34.98 1.58
CA THR A 2 23.75 34.12 0.73
C THR A 2 23.32 32.67 0.85
N THR A 3 23.66 31.82 -0.13
CA THR A 3 23.33 30.38 -0.09
C THR A 3 23.97 29.65 1.10
N THR A 4 25.05 30.20 1.67
CA THR A 4 25.67 29.68 2.89
C THR A 4 24.81 29.99 4.12
N ASP A 5 24.25 31.20 4.21
CA ASP A 5 23.38 31.59 5.33
C ASP A 5 22.09 30.78 5.39
N THR A 6 21.48 30.48 4.23
CA THR A 6 20.24 29.67 4.17
C THR A 6 20.48 28.22 4.57
N ARG A 7 21.64 27.64 4.21
CA ARG A 7 22.04 26.28 4.61
C ARG A 7 22.30 26.19 6.11
N THR A 8 23.02 27.16 6.68
CA THR A 8 23.25 27.23 8.13
C THR A 8 21.95 27.38 8.90
N ALA A 9 21.05 28.27 8.44
CA ALA A 9 19.73 28.43 9.05
C ALA A 9 18.87 27.14 8.98
N ALA A 10 18.93 26.40 7.87
CA ALA A 10 18.25 25.12 7.72
C ALA A 10 18.80 24.06 8.68
N LEU A 11 20.12 23.96 8.83
CA LEU A 11 20.78 23.04 9.76
C LEU A 11 20.44 23.35 11.22
N THR A 12 20.49 24.62 11.61
CA THR A 12 20.08 25.04 12.97
C THR A 12 18.60 24.72 13.22
N ALA A 13 17.72 24.88 12.22
CA ALA A 13 16.31 24.53 12.36
C ALA A 13 16.08 23.01 12.49
N LEU A 14 16.87 22.19 11.78
CA LEU A 14 16.86 20.73 11.93
C LEU A 14 17.34 20.29 13.32
N GLN A 15 18.42 20.88 13.84
CA GLN A 15 18.94 20.60 15.19
C GLN A 15 17.91 20.92 16.28
N ASN A 16 17.10 21.96 16.07
CA ASN A 16 16.00 22.33 16.96
C ASN A 16 14.71 21.51 16.75
N GLY A 17 14.73 20.47 15.92
CA GLY A 17 13.61 19.56 15.72
C GLY A 17 12.43 20.14 14.91
N ARG A 18 12.66 21.18 14.09
CA ARG A 18 11.58 21.72 13.26
C ARG A 18 11.18 20.77 12.12
N PRO A 19 9.88 20.67 11.78
CA PRO A 19 9.44 19.87 10.63
C PRO A 19 10.09 20.34 9.33
N ILE A 20 10.49 19.40 8.47
CA ILE A 20 11.17 19.68 7.20
C ILE A 20 10.33 20.60 6.29
N ALA A 21 9.00 20.47 6.33
CA ALA A 21 8.07 21.32 5.58
C ALA A 21 8.18 22.81 5.99
N ASP A 22 8.31 23.09 7.29
CA ASP A 22 8.46 24.46 7.81
C ASP A 22 9.83 25.05 7.47
N ILE A 23 10.86 24.20 7.47
CA ILE A 23 12.23 24.59 7.09
C ILE A 23 12.27 24.94 5.60
N ALA A 24 11.64 24.13 4.75
CA ALA A 24 11.52 24.38 3.32
C ALA A 24 10.81 25.71 3.03
N ALA A 25 9.68 25.96 3.70
CA ALA A 25 8.91 27.19 3.53
C ALA A 25 9.70 28.46 3.92
N LYS A 26 10.56 28.38 4.94
CA LYS A 26 11.35 29.53 5.43
C LYS A 26 12.67 29.75 4.71
N THR A 27 13.31 28.67 4.26
CA THR A 27 14.67 28.73 3.68
C THR A 27 14.67 28.68 2.15
N GLY A 28 13.54 28.31 1.54
CA GLY A 28 13.40 28.12 0.10
C GLY A 28 14.12 26.88 -0.43
N LEU A 29 14.66 26.02 0.44
CA LEU A 29 15.33 24.78 0.07
C LEU A 29 14.32 23.67 -0.20
N SER A 30 14.62 22.80 -1.17
CA SER A 30 13.81 21.62 -1.41
C SER A 30 13.99 20.58 -0.31
N THR A 31 13.00 19.72 -0.10
CA THR A 31 13.07 18.60 0.85
C THR A 31 14.31 17.73 0.62
N GLY A 32 14.67 17.47 -0.64
CA GLY A 32 15.87 16.71 -1.00
C GLY A 32 17.17 17.44 -0.68
N GLN A 33 17.21 18.77 -0.82
CA GLN A 33 18.37 19.58 -0.40
C GLN A 33 18.51 19.62 1.12
N ILE A 34 17.41 19.68 1.85
CA ILE A 34 17.40 19.64 3.32
C ILE A 34 17.86 18.26 3.83
N ALA A 35 17.41 17.18 3.18
CA ALA A 35 17.85 15.82 3.48
C ALA A 35 19.35 15.63 3.17
N ALA A 36 19.82 16.06 2.00
CA ALA A 36 21.23 16.01 1.64
C ALA A 36 22.10 16.87 2.56
N LEU A 37 21.60 18.02 3.06
CA LEU A 37 22.28 18.82 4.09
C LEU A 37 22.34 18.08 5.43
N ALA A 38 21.27 17.39 5.82
CA ALA A 38 21.25 16.60 7.05
C ALA A 38 22.23 15.42 6.98
N GLU A 39 22.34 14.76 5.83
CA GLU A 39 23.27 13.66 5.56
C GLU A 39 24.72 14.15 5.45
N ALA A 40 24.98 15.16 4.61
CA ALA A 40 26.31 15.74 4.41
C ALA A 40 26.85 16.38 5.68
N ALA A 41 25.97 16.85 6.57
CA ALA A 41 26.40 17.38 7.84
C ALA A 41 27.08 16.30 8.68
N GLY A 42 26.61 15.03 8.70
CA GLY A 42 27.04 13.99 9.66
C GLY A 42 26.74 14.32 11.13
N ALA A 43 26.80 15.61 11.44
CA ALA A 43 26.52 16.37 12.63
C ALA A 43 25.07 16.28 13.07
N THR A 44 24.08 15.92 12.24
CA THR A 44 22.71 15.71 12.76
C THR A 44 22.63 14.39 13.56
N SER A 45 23.19 13.32 13.00
CA SER A 45 23.30 12.03 13.67
C SER A 45 24.33 12.06 14.81
N GLU A 46 25.47 12.71 14.60
CA GLU A 46 26.49 12.88 15.64
C GLU A 46 25.98 13.79 16.78
N HIS A 47 25.31 14.90 16.49
CA HIS A 47 24.68 15.74 17.51
C HIS A 47 23.57 15.00 18.25
N ALA A 48 22.74 14.20 17.57
CA ALA A 48 21.76 13.35 18.24
C ALA A 48 22.43 12.32 19.17
N ARG A 49 23.57 11.73 18.76
CA ARG A 49 24.36 10.84 19.62
C ARG A 49 24.95 11.58 20.82
N THR A 50 25.47 12.79 20.62
CA THR A 50 26.01 13.63 21.70
C THR A 50 24.90 14.04 22.67
N ALA A 51 23.77 14.54 22.19
CA ALA A 51 22.63 14.90 23.03
C ALA A 51 22.08 13.69 23.82
N LEU A 52 22.04 12.51 23.21
CA LEU A 52 21.66 11.28 23.92
C LEU A 52 22.68 10.92 25.00
N ARG A 53 23.98 11.04 24.72
CA ARG A 53 25.04 10.83 25.72
C ARG A 53 24.87 11.78 26.89
N ASP A 54 24.73 13.07 26.63
CA ASP A 54 24.55 14.10 27.66
C ASP A 54 23.30 13.81 28.51
N LEU A 55 22.21 13.34 27.90
CA LEU A 55 20.99 12.94 28.61
C LEU A 55 21.20 11.72 29.51
N ILE A 56 21.91 10.69 29.03
CA ILE A 56 22.25 9.50 29.83
C ILE A 56 23.15 9.89 31.00
N GLU A 57 24.15 10.74 30.77
CA GLU A 57 25.03 11.26 31.81
C GLU A 57 24.25 12.09 32.85
N ALA A 58 23.31 12.94 32.40
CA ALA A 58 22.44 13.71 33.29
C ALA A 58 21.50 12.83 34.14
N LEU A 59 20.98 11.74 33.58
CA LEU A 59 20.20 10.75 34.34
C LEU A 59 21.06 10.07 35.40
N ALA A 60 22.27 9.61 35.04
CA ALA A 60 23.19 8.94 35.95
C ALA A 60 23.63 9.88 37.10
N TRP A 61 23.96 11.12 36.76
CA TRP A 61 24.23 12.18 37.75
C TRP A 61 23.04 12.41 38.67
N GLY A 62 21.83 12.53 38.10
CA GLY A 62 20.62 12.81 38.86
C GLY A 62 20.24 11.70 39.85
N GLU A 63 20.50 10.43 39.51
CA GLU A 63 20.26 9.28 40.40
C GLU A 63 21.20 9.24 41.61
N GLN A 64 22.43 9.72 41.45
CA GLN A 64 23.46 9.74 42.51
C GLN A 64 23.52 11.06 43.28
N HIS A 65 22.69 12.04 42.92
CA HIS A 65 22.77 13.38 43.51
C HIS A 65 22.18 13.44 44.94
N ASP A 66 22.77 14.27 45.79
CA ASP A 66 22.40 14.40 47.20
C ASP A 66 20.96 14.89 47.39
N THR A 67 20.49 15.76 46.48
CA THR A 67 19.16 16.35 46.60
C THR A 67 18.06 15.36 46.19
N LYS A 68 17.03 15.23 47.04
CA LYS A 68 15.86 14.39 46.75
C LYS A 68 15.14 14.81 45.47
N LYS A 69 15.17 16.10 45.13
CA LYS A 69 14.54 16.65 43.92
C LYS A 69 15.17 16.07 42.65
N ALA A 70 16.50 16.05 42.56
CA ALA A 70 17.18 15.53 41.38
C ALA A 70 16.99 14.02 41.22
N ARG A 71 17.10 13.25 42.32
CA ARG A 71 16.84 11.80 42.30
C ARG A 71 15.43 11.46 41.83
N ASN A 72 14.43 12.19 42.32
CA ASN A 72 13.05 12.00 41.89
C ASN A 72 12.85 12.36 40.40
N LEU A 73 13.52 13.40 39.90
CA LEU A 73 13.42 13.79 38.49
C LEU A 73 14.03 12.73 37.58
N ALA A 74 15.23 12.25 37.91
CA ALA A 74 15.90 11.19 37.16
C ALA A 74 15.09 9.89 37.15
N ALA A 75 14.58 9.46 38.31
CA ALA A 75 13.74 8.27 38.41
C ALA A 75 12.46 8.37 37.57
N ARG A 76 11.80 9.55 37.57
CA ARG A 76 10.62 9.80 36.74
C ARG A 76 10.94 9.77 35.25
N ALA A 77 12.04 10.40 34.84
CA ALA A 77 12.47 10.41 33.44
C ALA A 77 12.82 8.99 32.96
N ARG A 78 13.54 8.19 33.78
CA ARG A 78 13.84 6.78 33.49
C ARG A 78 12.56 5.95 33.32
N ARG A 79 11.58 6.12 34.20
CA ARG A 79 10.29 5.44 34.08
C ARG A 79 9.58 5.81 32.79
N ALA A 80 9.49 7.10 32.47
CA ALA A 80 8.85 7.55 31.24
C ALA A 80 9.53 6.98 29.98
N LEU A 81 10.87 6.91 29.94
CA LEU A 81 11.60 6.28 28.85
C LEU A 81 11.31 4.77 28.74
N THR A 82 11.20 4.08 29.87
CA THR A 82 10.84 2.66 29.91
C THR A 82 9.42 2.45 29.38
N ASP A 83 8.47 3.28 29.80
CA ASP A 83 7.07 3.23 29.36
C ASP A 83 6.96 3.45 27.84
N LEU A 84 7.74 4.38 27.27
CA LEU A 84 7.79 4.62 25.82
C LEU A 84 8.33 3.43 25.03
N VAL A 85 9.38 2.77 25.53
CA VAL A 85 9.93 1.56 24.90
C VAL A 85 8.90 0.45 24.90
N GLN A 86 8.21 0.25 26.03
CA GLN A 86 7.16 -0.74 26.17
C GLN A 86 6.00 -0.48 25.21
N LEU A 87 5.52 0.76 25.13
CA LEU A 87 4.47 1.16 24.19
C LEU A 87 4.85 0.83 22.75
N ARG A 88 6.10 1.11 22.34
CA ARG A 88 6.58 0.77 21.00
C ARG A 88 6.56 -0.73 20.73
N HIS A 89 6.96 -1.54 21.72
CA HIS A 89 6.91 -2.99 21.59
C HIS A 89 5.48 -3.49 21.43
N GLU A 90 4.55 -2.96 22.23
CA GLU A 90 3.13 -3.29 22.14
C GLU A 90 2.53 -2.91 20.78
N GLU A 91 2.83 -1.72 20.27
CA GLU A 91 2.41 -1.30 18.93
C GLU A 91 2.93 -2.24 17.84
N THR A 92 4.21 -2.64 17.91
CA THR A 92 4.78 -3.59 16.95
C THR A 92 4.14 -4.98 17.04
N ALA A 93 3.86 -5.46 18.25
CA ALA A 93 3.20 -6.75 18.45
C ALA A 93 1.75 -6.73 17.93
N ILE A 94 1.02 -5.63 18.13
CA ILE A 94 -0.33 -5.44 17.59
C ILE A 94 -0.30 -5.42 16.06
N ALA A 95 0.68 -4.74 15.45
CA ALA A 95 0.84 -4.72 14.00
C ALA A 95 1.09 -6.12 13.44
N GLN A 96 2.00 -6.89 14.04
CA GLN A 96 2.29 -8.27 13.67
C GLN A 96 1.05 -9.17 13.80
N ALA A 97 0.35 -9.09 14.94
CA ALA A 97 -0.87 -9.87 15.16
C ALA A 97 -1.96 -9.53 14.12
N ARG A 98 -2.08 -8.26 13.70
CA ARG A 98 -3.01 -7.85 12.63
C ARG A 98 -2.63 -8.47 11.28
N GLU A 99 -1.35 -8.49 10.94
CA GLU A 99 -0.86 -9.12 9.71
C GLU A 99 -1.10 -10.64 9.70
N GLU A 100 -0.84 -11.31 10.81
CA GLU A 100 -1.12 -12.75 10.99
C GLU A 100 -2.61 -13.05 10.81
N VAL A 101 -3.49 -12.27 11.47
CA VAL A 101 -4.95 -12.42 11.31
C VAL A 101 -5.37 -12.20 9.86
N ALA A 102 -4.78 -11.22 9.16
CA ALA A 102 -5.08 -10.98 7.75
C ALA A 102 -4.64 -12.17 6.87
N ALA A 103 -3.45 -12.73 7.12
CA ALA A 103 -2.95 -13.90 6.41
C ALA A 103 -3.82 -15.14 6.63
N LEU A 104 -4.21 -15.41 7.89
CA LEU A 104 -5.10 -16.51 8.23
C LEU A 104 -6.48 -16.36 7.60
N LYS A 105 -7.05 -15.15 7.60
CA LYS A 105 -8.33 -14.88 6.92
C LYS A 105 -8.24 -15.14 5.41
N LYS A 106 -7.12 -14.77 4.77
CA LYS A 106 -6.89 -15.06 3.36
C LYS A 106 -6.81 -16.58 3.11
N GLN A 107 -6.04 -17.31 3.92
CA GLN A 107 -5.94 -18.76 3.82
C GLN A 107 -7.31 -19.45 4.02
N LEU A 108 -8.11 -18.97 4.97
CA LEU A 108 -9.47 -19.46 5.19
C LEU A 108 -10.34 -19.23 3.95
N ALA A 109 -10.34 -18.03 3.38
CA ALA A 109 -11.10 -17.72 2.17
C ALA A 109 -10.69 -18.61 0.98
N ASP A 110 -9.38 -18.87 0.82
CA ASP A 110 -8.87 -19.78 -0.21
C ASP A 110 -9.33 -21.23 0.03
N ALA A 111 -9.30 -21.69 1.28
CA ALA A 111 -9.78 -23.02 1.66
C ALA A 111 -11.30 -23.17 1.44
N GLU A 112 -12.09 -22.16 1.80
CA GLU A 112 -13.53 -22.11 1.56
C GLU A 112 -13.86 -22.08 0.06
N ALA A 113 -13.08 -21.36 -0.75
CA ALA A 113 -13.21 -21.37 -2.20
C ALA A 113 -12.95 -22.78 -2.75
N LYS A 114 -11.87 -23.44 -2.32
CA LYS A 114 -11.58 -24.84 -2.69
C LYS A 114 -12.73 -25.77 -2.27
N LEU A 115 -13.22 -25.67 -1.04
CA LEU A 115 -14.34 -26.46 -0.56
C LEU A 115 -15.60 -26.25 -1.42
N ARG A 116 -15.92 -25.00 -1.78
CA ARG A 116 -17.03 -24.69 -2.69
C ARG A 116 -16.84 -25.37 -4.03
N THR A 117 -15.65 -25.29 -4.64
CA THR A 117 -15.37 -25.94 -5.92
C THR A 117 -15.48 -27.47 -5.87
N VAL A 118 -15.09 -28.11 -4.76
CA VAL A 118 -15.27 -29.57 -4.59
C VAL A 118 -16.75 -29.92 -4.42
N ARG A 119 -17.49 -29.14 -3.62
CA ARG A 119 -18.92 -29.36 -3.38
C ARG A 119 -19.76 -29.14 -4.64
N THR A 120 -19.45 -28.13 -5.45
CA THR A 120 -20.09 -27.92 -6.75
C THR A 120 -19.51 -28.83 -7.83
N GLY A 121 -18.29 -29.33 -7.67
CA GLY A 121 -17.63 -30.28 -8.59
C GLY A 121 -18.26 -31.67 -8.64
N GLY A 122 -19.16 -32.03 -7.71
CA GLY A 122 -20.07 -33.19 -7.83
C GLY A 122 -21.41 -32.88 -8.52
N ARG A 123 -21.69 -31.61 -8.82
CA ARG A 123 -22.84 -31.17 -9.61
C ARG A 123 -22.30 -30.35 -10.77
N THR A 124 -21.97 -31.06 -11.85
CA THR A 124 -21.62 -30.48 -13.15
C THR A 124 -22.77 -29.63 -13.70
N THR A 125 -22.95 -28.41 -13.19
CA THR A 125 -23.28 -27.29 -14.06
C THR A 125 -21.93 -26.81 -14.55
N ALA A 126 -21.44 -27.45 -15.61
CA ALA A 126 -20.28 -27.00 -16.34
C ALA A 126 -20.40 -25.47 -16.51
N PRO A 127 -19.33 -24.71 -16.23
CA PRO A 127 -19.32 -23.34 -16.70
C PRO A 127 -19.45 -23.46 -18.22
N ALA A 128 -20.53 -22.91 -18.76
CA ALA A 128 -20.54 -22.53 -20.16
C ALA A 128 -19.28 -21.69 -20.31
N THR A 129 -18.24 -22.29 -20.88
CA THR A 129 -17.13 -21.58 -21.46
C THR A 129 -17.78 -20.48 -22.26
N ALA A 130 -17.68 -19.26 -21.75
CA ALA A 130 -17.75 -18.08 -22.57
C ALA A 130 -16.66 -18.29 -23.61
N ALA A 131 -17.02 -18.97 -24.69
CA ALA A 131 -16.28 -18.96 -25.92
C ALA A 131 -16.19 -17.48 -26.27
N ALA A 132 -15.03 -16.90 -25.99
CA ALA A 132 -14.57 -15.69 -26.61
C ALA A 132 -14.69 -15.92 -28.12
N GLY A 133 -15.80 -15.46 -28.69
CA GLY A 133 -16.22 -15.88 -30.01
C GLY A 133 -17.61 -15.36 -30.31
N ASP A 134 -17.76 -14.03 -30.24
CA ASP A 134 -18.66 -13.19 -31.02
C ASP A 134 -19.11 -12.00 -30.18
N GLY A 135 -18.38 -10.89 -30.37
CA GLY A 135 -18.90 -9.58 -30.07
C GLY A 135 -20.31 -9.48 -30.65
N ALA A 136 -21.21 -8.86 -29.89
CA ALA A 136 -22.60 -8.64 -30.25
C ALA A 136 -22.70 -8.23 -31.73
N ARG A 137 -22.99 -9.20 -32.60
CA ARG A 137 -22.99 -8.98 -34.05
C ARG A 137 -23.92 -7.83 -34.37
N THR A 138 -23.52 -6.98 -35.30
CA THR A 138 -24.37 -5.86 -35.70
C THR A 138 -25.67 -6.39 -36.30
N ARG A 139 -26.75 -5.60 -36.21
CA ARG A 139 -28.04 -6.00 -36.79
C ARG A 139 -27.93 -6.28 -38.30
N GLU A 140 -26.98 -5.63 -38.96
CA GLU A 140 -26.62 -5.77 -40.37
C GLU A 140 -26.05 -7.16 -40.69
N GLU A 141 -25.08 -7.66 -39.92
CA GLU A 141 -24.50 -8.99 -40.14
C GLU A 141 -25.56 -10.09 -40.01
N ARG A 142 -26.46 -9.96 -39.02
CA ARG A 142 -27.61 -10.87 -38.89
C ARG A 142 -28.57 -10.81 -40.08
N ARG A 143 -28.73 -9.65 -40.72
CA ARG A 143 -29.57 -9.50 -41.92
C ARG A 143 -28.91 -10.17 -43.12
N ALA A 144 -27.62 -9.95 -43.33
CA ALA A 144 -26.86 -10.55 -44.42
C ALA A 144 -26.86 -12.09 -44.37
N ILE A 145 -26.69 -12.68 -43.18
CA ILE A 145 -26.74 -14.13 -43.00
C ILE A 145 -28.14 -14.68 -43.29
N ARG A 146 -29.22 -13.96 -42.95
CA ARG A 146 -30.60 -14.37 -43.28
C ARG A 146 -30.87 -14.34 -44.76
N GLU A 147 -30.44 -13.29 -45.45
CA GLU A 147 -30.61 -13.15 -46.91
C GLU A 147 -29.86 -14.26 -47.65
N TRP A 148 -28.62 -14.52 -47.25
CA TRP A 148 -27.84 -15.64 -47.77
C TRP A 148 -28.52 -17.00 -47.48
N ALA A 149 -28.95 -17.23 -46.24
CA ALA A 149 -29.57 -18.50 -45.86
C ALA A 149 -30.87 -18.75 -46.64
N ARG A 150 -31.71 -17.73 -46.86
CA ARG A 150 -32.92 -17.85 -47.71
C ARG A 150 -32.57 -18.11 -49.16
N ALA A 151 -31.51 -17.48 -49.70
CA ALA A 151 -31.04 -17.74 -51.06
C ALA A 151 -30.50 -19.18 -51.23
N GLN A 152 -30.02 -19.81 -50.16
CA GLN A 152 -29.61 -21.21 -50.13
C GLN A 152 -30.77 -22.19 -49.82
N GLY A 153 -32.01 -21.70 -49.71
CA GLY A 153 -33.18 -22.51 -49.41
C GLY A 153 -33.33 -22.91 -47.92
N HIS A 154 -32.55 -22.32 -47.01
CA HIS A 154 -32.69 -22.56 -45.58
C HIS A 154 -33.85 -21.73 -44.99
N GLN A 155 -34.67 -22.38 -44.16
CA GLN A 155 -35.78 -21.73 -43.46
C GLN A 155 -35.27 -20.98 -42.23
N VAL A 156 -35.34 -19.65 -42.24
CA VAL A 156 -34.88 -18.78 -41.14
C VAL A 156 -36.00 -17.86 -40.68
N ALA A 157 -36.16 -17.72 -39.36
CA ALA A 157 -37.12 -16.81 -38.78
C ALA A 157 -36.81 -15.34 -39.13
N ASP A 158 -37.86 -14.55 -39.38
CA ASP A 158 -37.74 -13.15 -39.79
C ASP A 158 -37.13 -12.24 -38.71
N ARG A 159 -37.18 -12.65 -37.44
CA ARG A 159 -36.64 -11.94 -36.29
C ARG A 159 -36.05 -12.92 -35.27
N GLY A 160 -35.14 -12.44 -34.44
CA GLY A 160 -34.52 -13.22 -33.35
C GLY A 160 -33.09 -13.69 -33.64
N LEU A 161 -32.64 -14.60 -32.78
CA LEU A 161 -31.32 -15.25 -32.85
C LEU A 161 -31.23 -16.14 -34.09
N LEU A 162 -30.08 -16.11 -34.76
CA LEU A 162 -29.82 -17.01 -35.89
C LEU A 162 -29.24 -18.33 -35.36
N PRO A 163 -29.64 -19.47 -35.94
CA PRO A 163 -29.00 -20.76 -35.66
C PRO A 163 -27.48 -20.72 -35.91
N SER A 164 -26.70 -21.31 -35.00
CA SER A 164 -25.23 -21.34 -35.06
C SER A 164 -24.67 -22.07 -36.29
N HIS A 165 -25.40 -23.03 -36.83
CA HIS A 165 -24.98 -23.77 -38.03
C HIS A 165 -24.96 -22.88 -39.29
N LEU A 166 -25.98 -22.02 -39.48
CA LEU A 166 -26.05 -21.09 -40.63
C LEU A 166 -24.96 -20.04 -40.57
N ILE A 167 -24.68 -19.58 -39.36
CA ILE A 167 -23.61 -18.65 -39.06
C ILE A 167 -22.25 -19.21 -39.47
N THR A 168 -22.00 -20.47 -39.12
CA THR A 168 -20.73 -21.15 -39.40
C THR A 168 -20.60 -21.40 -40.90
N ALA A 169 -21.67 -21.86 -41.54
CA ALA A 169 -21.71 -22.06 -42.99
C ALA A 169 -21.49 -20.75 -43.77
N TYR A 170 -22.04 -19.62 -43.30
CA TYR A 170 -21.79 -18.31 -43.90
C TYR A 170 -20.33 -17.85 -43.76
N ARG A 171 -19.64 -18.21 -42.67
CA ARG A 171 -18.22 -17.89 -42.46
C ARG A 171 -17.29 -18.79 -43.27
N ASN A 172 -17.69 -20.04 -43.47
CA ASN A 172 -16.92 -21.03 -44.23
C ASN A 172 -17.09 -20.89 -45.76
N ARG A 173 -17.83 -19.89 -46.23
CA ARG A 173 -17.98 -19.59 -47.67
C ARG A 173 -16.83 -18.75 -48.25
N ALA A 174 -15.79 -18.49 -47.45
CA ALA A 174 -14.59 -17.78 -47.86
C ALA A 174 -13.67 -18.68 -48.72
#